data_AF-A0A5Q5BDW6-F1
#
_entry.id   AF-A0A5Q5BDW6-F1
#
_cell.length_a   1.000
_cell.length_b   1.000
_cell.length_c   1.000
_cell.angle_alpha   90.00
_cell.angle_beta   90.00
_cell.angle_gamma   90.00
#
_symmetry.space_group_name_H-M   'P 1'
#
loop_
_entity.id
_entity.type
_entity.pdbx_description
1 polymer ?
#
loop_
_entity_poly.entity_id
_entity_poly.type
_entity_poly.pdbx_seq_one_letter_code
_entity_poly.pdbx_strand_id
1 'polypeptide(L)'
;MPRFPRDPTRREGATIFVPDFDDVLTRFAQECGDAAVAAVAARLAAPLRVAVTGRAGVGRTTLARALARDGRRVAEHTPDVAVVVVAEAVKPEDVASVAGWRDADVPVVVVGNKADLTGPIPPDALRRYRSGEHGDVPVESVVALLAVVSLDDDALGALQLLAAQPAELRSANAFLDAAHPLPRDVRMRLLRTLGLRGVEHSVRALRDGADPHDLPTLLREVSGFDRVLDRLDALAAPARYDRIRAALAELQGRAAGDDRIAAFLADDDTVLAVMTAAVDVVQAAGLAVDPGDDAATHLRRAVWWRGYSRGPVSPLHRACGADIARGSLRLFERRR
;
A
#
# COMPACT_ATOMS: atom_id res chain seq x y z
N MET A 1 -17.86 -15.14 -22.26
CA MET A 1 -16.83 -15.69 -21.35
C MET A 1 -15.59 -14.81 -21.42
N PRO A 2 -15.17 -14.26 -20.29
CA PRO A 2 -13.90 -14.64 -19.68
C PRO A 2 -14.12 -15.21 -18.27
N ARG A 3 -13.35 -16.25 -17.96
CA ARG A 3 -13.31 -16.94 -16.66
C ARG A 3 -12.57 -16.05 -15.66
N PHE A 4 -13.08 -15.96 -14.43
CA PHE A 4 -12.30 -15.47 -13.30
C PHE A 4 -10.99 -16.28 -13.22
N PRO A 5 -9.84 -15.63 -13.01
CA PRO A 5 -8.61 -16.38 -12.78
C PRO A 5 -8.78 -17.16 -11.48
N ARG A 6 -8.72 -18.50 -11.60
CA ARG A 6 -8.39 -19.36 -10.48
C ARG A 6 -6.99 -18.99 -10.02
N ASP A 7 -6.84 -18.84 -8.71
CA ASP A 7 -5.58 -18.80 -7.98
C ASP A 7 -4.63 -19.92 -8.45
N PRO A 8 -3.36 -19.55 -8.76
CA PRO A 8 -2.28 -20.41 -8.37
C PRO A 8 -1.12 -19.55 -7.85
N THR A 9 -1.03 -19.33 -6.55
CA THR A 9 0.11 -19.71 -5.71
C THR A 9 -0.08 -19.14 -4.32
N ARG A 10 -0.78 -19.91 -3.48
CA ARG A 10 -0.48 -19.95 -2.05
C ARG A 10 1.04 -20.18 -1.94
N ARG A 11 1.77 -19.15 -1.51
CA ARG A 11 3.20 -19.23 -1.20
C ARG A 11 3.36 -20.13 0.02
N GLU A 12 3.31 -21.44 -0.17
CA GLU A 12 3.85 -22.41 0.77
C GLU A 12 5.38 -22.46 0.61
N GLY A 13 6.03 -21.37 1.01
CA GLY A 13 7.39 -21.40 1.50
C GLY A 13 7.29 -20.98 2.96
N ALA A 14 7.89 -21.74 3.88
CA ALA A 14 7.99 -21.36 5.29
C ALA A 14 8.61 -19.96 5.37
N THR A 15 7.74 -18.96 5.42
CA THR A 15 8.15 -17.57 5.50
C THR A 15 8.52 -17.42 6.95
N ILE A 16 9.80 -17.28 7.24
CA ILE A 16 10.22 -16.81 8.56
C ILE A 16 9.44 -15.51 8.77
N PHE A 17 8.52 -15.52 9.73
CA PHE A 17 7.83 -14.32 10.14
C PHE A 17 8.89 -13.41 10.75
N VAL A 18 9.34 -12.42 9.99
CA VAL A 18 10.22 -11.38 10.49
C VAL A 18 9.32 -10.26 11.00
N PRO A 19 9.35 -9.94 12.30
CA PRO A 19 8.48 -8.90 12.85
C PRO A 19 8.85 -7.53 12.28
N ASP A 20 7.87 -6.62 12.20
CA ASP A 20 8.12 -5.21 11.90
C ASP A 20 8.95 -4.59 13.04
N PHE A 21 9.86 -3.70 12.71
CA PHE A 21 10.73 -3.05 13.70
C PHE A 21 9.91 -2.19 14.68
N ASP A 22 8.78 -1.63 14.25
CA ASP A 22 7.85 -0.95 15.15
C ASP A 22 7.33 -1.90 16.24
N ASP A 23 6.83 -3.07 15.87
CA ASP A 23 6.33 -4.06 16.82
C ASP A 23 7.42 -4.52 17.79
N VAL A 24 8.64 -4.75 17.28
CA VAL A 24 9.80 -5.14 18.10
C VAL A 24 10.15 -4.06 19.11
N LEU A 25 10.25 -2.80 18.67
CA LEU A 25 10.61 -1.68 19.53
C LEU A 25 9.49 -1.33 20.52
N THR A 26 8.23 -1.39 20.10
CA THR A 26 7.07 -1.12 20.95
C THR A 26 6.96 -2.15 22.07
N ARG A 27 7.14 -3.44 21.75
CA ARG A 27 7.22 -4.51 22.76
C ARG A 27 8.36 -4.26 23.75
N PHE A 28 9.56 -3.97 23.26
CA PHE A 28 10.70 -3.68 24.13
C PHE A 28 10.47 -2.46 25.03
N ALA A 29 9.87 -1.39 24.49
CA ALA A 29 9.54 -0.18 25.25
C ALA A 29 8.57 -0.48 26.41
N GLN A 30 7.59 -1.36 26.18
CA GLN A 30 6.65 -1.79 27.21
C GLN A 30 7.36 -2.62 28.31
N GLU A 31 8.26 -3.51 27.91
CA GLU A 31 9.00 -4.38 28.84
C GLU A 31 10.04 -3.62 29.67
N CYS A 32 10.76 -2.66 29.07
CA CYS A 32 11.84 -1.96 29.76
C CYS A 32 11.35 -0.84 30.69
N GLY A 33 10.14 -0.32 30.45
CA GLY A 33 9.48 0.72 31.24
C GLY A 33 10.13 2.11 31.15
N ASP A 34 11.09 2.31 30.24
CA ASP A 34 11.82 3.56 30.08
C ASP A 34 11.03 4.56 29.22
N ALA A 35 10.70 5.73 29.80
CA ALA A 35 9.93 6.77 29.13
C ALA A 35 10.62 7.33 27.88
N ALA A 36 11.95 7.38 27.86
CA ALA A 36 12.71 7.83 26.70
C ALA A 36 12.66 6.79 25.57
N VAL A 37 12.73 5.49 25.89
CA VAL A 37 12.55 4.40 24.92
C VAL A 37 11.12 4.39 24.37
N ALA A 38 10.12 4.55 25.24
CA ALA A 38 8.72 4.69 24.84
C ALA A 38 8.50 5.90 23.91
N ALA A 39 9.18 7.02 24.15
CA ALA A 39 9.12 8.18 23.27
C ALA A 39 9.75 7.91 21.89
N VAL A 40 10.80 7.09 21.80
CA VAL A 40 11.37 6.64 20.51
C VAL A 40 10.37 5.75 19.78
N ALA A 41 9.82 4.75 20.46
CA ALA A 41 8.82 3.84 19.89
C ALA A 41 7.61 4.62 19.33
N ALA A 42 7.05 5.54 20.12
CA ALA A 42 5.92 6.36 19.70
C ALA A 42 6.21 7.25 18.47
N ARG A 43 7.44 7.77 18.34
CA ARG A 43 7.83 8.54 17.14
C ARG A 43 7.97 7.65 15.90
N LEU A 44 8.51 6.45 16.08
CA LEU A 44 8.65 5.48 15.00
C LEU A 44 7.27 5.01 14.50
N ALA A 45 6.36 4.67 15.42
CA ALA A 45 5.00 4.23 15.16
C ALA A 45 4.08 5.31 14.56
N ALA A 46 4.58 6.55 14.43
CA ALA A 46 3.80 7.64 13.85
C ALA A 46 3.38 7.29 12.40
N PRO A 47 2.07 7.32 12.07
CA PRO A 47 1.59 6.91 10.75
C PRO A 47 2.25 7.67 9.59
N LEU A 48 2.36 7.00 8.45
CA LEU A 48 2.82 7.62 7.21
C LEU A 48 1.89 8.79 6.84
N ARG A 49 2.50 9.94 6.55
CA ARG A 49 1.82 11.16 6.11
C ARG A 49 1.71 11.15 4.60
N VAL A 50 0.49 11.18 4.08
CA VAL A 50 0.22 11.14 2.64
C VAL A 50 -0.49 12.42 2.22
N ALA A 51 0.08 13.15 1.26
CA ALA A 51 -0.63 14.25 0.61
C ALA A 51 -1.53 13.68 -0.49
N VAL A 52 -2.77 14.14 -0.58
CA VAL A 52 -3.71 13.73 -1.64
C VAL A 52 -4.18 14.97 -2.39
N THR A 53 -3.64 15.18 -3.58
CA THR A 53 -3.97 16.33 -4.44
C THR A 53 -4.70 15.88 -5.70
N GLY A 54 -5.27 16.84 -6.42
CA GLY A 54 -6.01 16.59 -7.65
C GLY A 54 -7.11 17.62 -7.85
N ARG A 55 -7.59 17.72 -9.10
CA ARG A 55 -8.65 18.65 -9.50
C ARG A 55 -9.98 18.35 -8.81
N ALA A 56 -10.89 19.32 -8.81
CA ALA A 56 -12.26 19.09 -8.36
C ALA A 56 -12.92 17.99 -9.22
N GLY A 57 -13.67 17.08 -8.58
CA GLY A 57 -14.42 16.03 -9.29
C GLY A 57 -13.64 14.76 -9.65
N VAL A 58 -12.31 14.72 -9.47
CA VAL A 58 -11.49 13.50 -9.73
C VAL A 58 -11.61 12.43 -8.65
N GLY A 59 -12.28 12.74 -7.53
CA GLY A 59 -12.48 11.80 -6.42
C GLY A 59 -11.37 11.79 -5.35
N ARG A 60 -10.57 12.87 -5.25
CA ARG A 60 -9.51 13.02 -4.24
C ARG A 60 -9.98 12.77 -2.80
N THR A 61 -11.18 13.26 -2.44
CA THR A 61 -11.75 13.10 -1.10
C THR A 61 -12.11 11.64 -0.80
N THR A 62 -12.59 10.90 -1.81
CA THR A 62 -12.90 9.47 -1.67
C THR A 62 -11.64 8.67 -1.46
N LEU A 63 -10.58 8.96 -2.23
CA LEU A 63 -9.29 8.30 -2.07
C LEU A 63 -8.64 8.63 -0.71
N ALA A 64 -8.67 9.90 -0.29
CA ALA A 64 -8.18 10.32 1.02
C ALA A 64 -8.91 9.59 2.16
N ARG A 65 -10.23 9.38 2.04
CA ARG A 65 -11.00 8.59 3.01
C ARG A 65 -10.59 7.12 2.99
N ALA A 66 -10.33 6.54 1.82
CA ALA A 66 -9.87 5.16 1.69
C ALA A 66 -8.53 4.97 2.41
N LEU A 67 -7.57 5.88 2.17
CA LEU A 67 -6.27 5.89 2.82
C LEU A 67 -6.39 6.05 4.34
N ALA A 68 -7.26 6.95 4.81
CA ALA A 68 -7.49 7.15 6.24
C ALA A 68 -8.06 5.91 6.94
N ARG A 69 -8.95 5.17 6.28
CA ARG A 69 -9.47 3.90 6.81
C ARG A 69 -8.39 2.81 6.89
N ASP A 70 -7.36 2.92 6.06
CA ASP A 70 -6.19 2.03 6.04
C ASP A 70 -5.03 2.54 6.93
N GLY A 71 -5.37 3.39 7.92
CA GLY A 71 -4.41 3.90 8.91
C GLY A 71 -3.43 4.95 8.39
N ARG A 72 -3.54 5.40 7.13
CA ARG A 72 -2.67 6.47 6.59
C ARG A 72 -3.14 7.84 7.07
N ARG A 73 -2.20 8.70 7.47
CA ARG A 73 -2.53 10.06 7.90
C ARG A 73 -2.51 11.00 6.70
N VAL A 74 -3.66 11.53 6.31
CA VAL A 74 -3.72 12.53 5.23
C VAL A 74 -3.19 13.87 5.75
N ALA A 75 -2.18 14.43 5.08
CA ALA A 75 -1.53 15.68 5.49
C ALA A 75 -1.26 16.58 4.28
N GLU A 76 -1.56 17.86 4.40
CA GLU A 76 -1.32 18.85 3.32
C GLU A 76 0.13 19.37 3.33
N HIS A 77 0.78 19.33 4.49
CA HIS A 77 2.13 19.86 4.68
C HIS A 77 3.07 18.76 5.18
N THR A 78 4.31 18.78 4.67
CA THR A 78 5.36 17.81 5.03
C THR A 78 4.94 16.34 4.87
N PRO A 79 4.33 15.93 3.73
CA PRO A 79 4.03 14.52 3.50
C PRO A 79 5.31 13.71 3.35
N ASP A 80 5.23 12.43 3.70
CA ASP A 80 6.29 11.45 3.40
C ASP A 80 6.16 10.97 1.94
N VAL A 81 4.93 10.92 1.39
CA VAL A 81 4.62 10.58 -0.01
C VAL A 81 3.42 11.40 -0.50
N ALA A 82 3.41 11.78 -1.78
CA ALA A 82 2.31 12.49 -2.41
C ALA A 82 1.54 11.61 -3.42
N VAL A 83 0.22 11.77 -3.45
CA VAL A 83 -0.70 11.15 -4.40
C VAL A 83 -1.34 12.24 -5.24
N VAL A 84 -1.13 12.20 -6.55
CA VAL A 84 -1.83 13.07 -7.50
C VAL A 84 -2.94 12.28 -8.17
N VAL A 85 -4.18 12.64 -7.86
CA VAL A 85 -5.38 11.94 -8.35
C VAL A 85 -5.83 12.54 -9.67
N VAL A 86 -5.91 11.70 -10.70
CA VAL A 86 -6.40 12.04 -12.03
C VAL A 86 -7.61 11.18 -12.38
N ALA A 87 -8.50 11.71 -13.22
CA ALA A 87 -9.64 10.95 -13.74
C ALA A 87 -9.88 11.35 -15.20
N GLU A 88 -10.22 10.37 -16.04
CA GLU A 88 -10.55 10.49 -17.48
C GLU A 88 -9.43 11.02 -18.40
N ALA A 89 -8.76 12.11 -18.03
CA ALA A 89 -7.64 12.67 -18.74
C ALA A 89 -6.71 13.43 -17.78
N VAL A 90 -5.41 13.33 -18.02
CA VAL A 90 -4.41 14.19 -17.38
C VAL A 90 -4.48 15.57 -18.01
N LYS A 91 -4.56 16.59 -17.17
CA LYS A 91 -4.56 17.99 -17.54
C LYS A 91 -3.24 18.67 -17.14
N PRO A 92 -2.91 19.85 -17.69
CA PRO A 92 -1.68 20.56 -17.33
C PRO A 92 -1.51 20.79 -15.83
N GLU A 93 -2.60 21.01 -15.10
CA GLU A 93 -2.58 21.22 -13.65
C GLU A 93 -2.18 19.94 -12.89
N ASP A 94 -2.51 18.76 -13.43
CA ASP A 94 -2.09 17.48 -12.87
C ASP A 94 -0.56 17.31 -13.03
N VAL A 95 -0.02 17.70 -14.19
CA VAL A 95 1.43 17.69 -14.45
C VAL A 95 2.18 18.67 -13.57
N ALA A 96 1.68 19.90 -13.44
CA ALA A 96 2.25 20.91 -12.56
C ALA A 96 2.25 20.45 -11.09
N SER A 97 1.20 19.74 -10.65
CA SER A 97 1.13 19.17 -9.31
C SER A 97 2.21 18.12 -9.06
N VAL A 98 2.45 17.23 -10.03
CA VAL A 98 3.54 16.24 -9.95
C VAL A 98 4.90 16.92 -9.90
N ALA A 99 5.14 17.90 -10.78
CA ALA A 99 6.39 18.65 -10.81
C ALA A 99 6.66 19.36 -9.46
N GLY A 100 5.65 20.02 -8.89
CA GLY A 100 5.79 20.72 -7.61
C GLY A 100 6.17 19.81 -6.44
N TRP A 101 5.64 18.57 -6.39
CA TRP A 101 6.05 17.60 -5.38
C TRP A 101 7.49 17.11 -5.59
N ARG A 102 7.90 16.89 -6.83
CA ARG A 102 9.27 16.46 -7.16
C ARG A 102 10.29 17.55 -6.85
N ASP A 103 9.97 18.80 -7.14
CA ASP A 103 10.83 19.95 -6.81
C ASP A 103 10.99 20.13 -5.30
N ALA A 104 10.01 19.66 -4.51
CA ALA A 104 10.06 19.59 -3.05
C ALA A 104 10.72 18.30 -2.51
N ASP A 105 11.31 17.47 -3.37
CA ASP A 105 11.91 16.17 -3.04
C ASP A 105 10.95 15.19 -2.34
N VAL A 106 9.65 15.29 -2.66
CA VAL A 106 8.62 14.39 -2.14
C VAL A 106 8.34 13.28 -3.18
N PRO A 107 8.49 11.99 -2.82
CA PRO A 107 8.11 10.87 -3.68
C PRO A 107 6.63 10.96 -4.07
N VAL A 108 6.32 10.76 -5.36
CA VAL A 108 4.97 10.97 -5.91
C VAL A 108 4.48 9.76 -6.69
N VAL A 109 3.19 9.43 -6.51
CA VAL A 109 2.45 8.45 -7.32
C VAL A 109 1.26 9.15 -7.99
N VAL A 110 1.04 8.84 -9.26
CA VAL A 110 -0.18 9.26 -9.96
C VAL A 110 -1.23 8.15 -9.84
N VAL A 111 -2.42 8.50 -9.39
CA VAL A 111 -3.53 7.55 -9.25
C VAL A 111 -4.64 7.93 -10.22
N GLY A 112 -4.83 7.09 -11.23
CA GLY A 112 -5.96 7.15 -12.16
C GLY A 112 -7.22 6.61 -11.52
N ASN A 113 -8.00 7.49 -10.89
CA ASN A 113 -9.27 7.14 -10.27
C ASN A 113 -10.40 7.06 -11.31
N LYS A 114 -11.47 6.37 -10.94
CA LYS A 114 -12.61 6.03 -11.80
C LYS A 114 -12.17 5.19 -13.00
N ALA A 115 -11.29 4.23 -12.75
CA ALA A 115 -10.79 3.32 -13.79
C ALA A 115 -11.91 2.51 -14.48
N ASP A 116 -13.07 2.40 -13.84
CA ASP A 116 -14.30 1.81 -14.36
C ASP A 116 -14.96 2.62 -15.49
N LEU A 117 -14.65 3.92 -15.59
CA LEU A 117 -15.11 4.82 -16.63
C LEU A 117 -14.13 4.94 -17.80
N THR A 118 -12.88 4.56 -17.59
CA THR A 118 -11.89 4.47 -18.67
C THR A 118 -12.09 3.16 -19.42
N GLY A 119 -12.29 3.23 -20.73
CA GLY A 119 -12.40 2.04 -21.58
C GLY A 119 -11.13 1.16 -21.53
N PRO A 120 -11.09 0.04 -22.26
CA PRO A 120 -9.97 -0.91 -22.24
C PRO A 120 -8.63 -0.28 -22.67
N ILE A 121 -8.67 0.87 -23.33
CA ILE A 121 -7.50 1.68 -23.66
C ILE A 121 -7.40 2.79 -22.60
N PRO A 122 -6.35 2.80 -21.76
CA PRO A 122 -6.10 3.91 -20.85
C PRO A 122 -6.06 5.21 -21.65
N PRO A 123 -6.67 6.30 -21.17
CA PRO A 123 -6.58 7.60 -21.83
C PRO A 123 -5.12 7.92 -22.16
N ASP A 124 -4.85 8.43 -23.37
CA ASP A 124 -3.48 8.66 -23.90
C ASP A 124 -2.55 9.37 -22.90
N ALA A 125 -3.11 10.21 -22.05
CA ALA A 125 -2.35 10.97 -21.07
C ALA A 125 -1.85 10.15 -19.86
N LEU A 126 -2.57 9.09 -19.43
CA LEU A 126 -2.05 8.09 -18.49
C LEU A 126 -1.00 7.18 -19.16
N ARG A 127 -1.15 6.93 -20.47
CA ARG A 127 -0.13 6.24 -21.28
C ARG A 127 1.16 7.04 -21.38
N ARG A 128 1.10 8.39 -21.48
CA ARG A 128 2.28 9.27 -21.49
C ARG A 128 3.07 9.27 -20.19
N TYR A 129 2.38 9.25 -19.04
CA TYR A 129 3.05 9.00 -17.75
C TYR A 129 3.65 7.59 -17.70
N ARG A 130 2.90 6.56 -18.14
CA ARG A 130 3.39 5.17 -18.19
C ARG A 130 4.53 4.95 -19.20
N SER A 131 4.68 5.82 -20.19
CA SER A 131 5.79 5.78 -21.17
C SER A 131 7.00 6.60 -20.75
N GLY A 132 7.00 7.19 -19.54
CA GLY A 132 8.12 7.95 -19.00
C GLY A 132 8.28 9.35 -19.58
N GLU A 133 7.31 9.85 -20.35
CA GLU A 133 7.39 11.18 -21.00
C GLU A 133 7.43 12.32 -19.97
N HIS A 134 6.96 12.08 -18.74
CA HIS A 134 6.97 13.05 -17.64
C HIS A 134 7.89 12.57 -16.49
N GLY A 135 8.90 11.78 -16.86
CA GLY A 135 9.79 11.07 -15.95
C GLY A 135 9.22 9.75 -15.45
N ASP A 136 10.04 8.99 -14.73
CA ASP A 136 9.67 7.70 -14.13
C ASP A 136 8.82 7.93 -12.86
N VAL A 137 7.53 8.20 -13.07
CA VAL A 137 6.56 8.39 -11.99
C VAL A 137 5.60 7.21 -12.01
N PRO A 138 5.45 6.44 -10.91
CA PRO A 138 4.56 5.30 -10.88
C PRO A 138 3.10 5.71 -11.07
N VAL A 139 2.35 4.89 -11.80
CA VAL A 139 0.95 5.14 -12.13
C VAL A 139 0.09 3.93 -11.78
N GLU A 140 -0.80 4.10 -10.81
CA GLU A 140 -1.77 3.08 -10.42
C GLU A 140 -3.19 3.46 -10.87
N SER A 141 -4.06 2.46 -11.07
CA SER A 141 -5.46 2.67 -11.44
C SER A 141 -6.37 2.17 -10.33
N VAL A 142 -7.41 2.95 -10.01
CA VAL A 142 -8.30 2.64 -8.88
C VAL A 142 -9.74 3.01 -9.18
N VAL A 143 -10.67 2.30 -8.55
CA VAL A 143 -12.06 2.74 -8.36
C VAL A 143 -12.25 3.03 -6.89
N ALA A 144 -11.82 4.21 -6.44
CA ALA A 144 -11.74 4.54 -5.01
C ALA A 144 -13.09 4.43 -4.28
N LEU A 145 -14.20 4.57 -5.00
CA LEU A 145 -15.55 4.37 -4.46
C LEU A 145 -15.74 2.94 -3.91
N LEU A 146 -15.20 1.93 -4.60
CA LEU A 146 -15.35 0.52 -4.21
C LEU A 146 -14.45 0.13 -3.02
N ALA A 147 -13.38 0.87 -2.78
CA ALA A 147 -12.44 0.63 -1.68
C ALA A 147 -13.00 0.98 -0.28
N VAL A 148 -14.07 1.79 -0.24
CA VAL A 148 -14.65 2.32 1.01
C VAL A 148 -16.11 1.94 1.20
N VAL A 149 -16.55 0.88 0.52
CA VAL A 149 -17.93 0.43 0.57
C VAL A 149 -18.30 -0.04 1.97
N SER A 150 -19.48 0.38 2.42
CA SER A 150 -20.17 -0.13 3.60
C SER A 150 -21.62 -0.34 3.17
N LEU A 151 -22.11 -1.57 3.36
CA LEU A 151 -23.45 -1.98 2.97
C LEU A 151 -24.22 -2.32 4.24
N ASP A 152 -25.38 -1.69 4.41
CA ASP A 152 -26.36 -2.07 5.43
C ASP A 152 -27.24 -3.23 4.93
N ASP A 153 -28.03 -3.83 5.83
CA ASP A 153 -28.91 -4.95 5.51
C ASP A 153 -29.91 -4.60 4.39
N ASP A 154 -30.37 -3.35 4.33
CA ASP A 154 -31.24 -2.84 3.28
C ASP A 154 -30.55 -2.85 1.90
N ALA A 155 -29.30 -2.38 1.82
CA ALA A 155 -28.52 -2.41 0.60
C ALA A 155 -28.20 -3.85 0.18
N LEU A 156 -27.87 -4.73 1.13
CA LEU A 156 -27.64 -6.15 0.87
C LEU A 156 -28.90 -6.82 0.32
N GLY A 157 -30.05 -6.61 0.96
CA GLY A 157 -31.34 -7.12 0.50
C GLY A 157 -31.72 -6.59 -0.88
N ALA A 158 -31.42 -5.32 -1.18
CA ALA A 158 -31.64 -4.76 -2.50
C ALA A 158 -30.74 -5.39 -3.57
N LEU A 159 -29.47 -5.64 -3.27
CA LEU A 159 -28.54 -6.33 -4.18
C LEU A 159 -28.94 -7.79 -4.42
N GLN A 160 -29.42 -8.49 -3.39
CA GLN A 160 -30.00 -9.84 -3.52
C GLN A 160 -31.23 -9.84 -4.40
N LEU A 161 -32.13 -8.85 -4.27
CA LEU A 161 -33.28 -8.72 -5.15
C LEU A 161 -32.85 -8.45 -6.60
N LEU A 162 -31.82 -7.64 -6.84
CA LEU A 162 -31.25 -7.44 -8.18
C LEU A 162 -30.58 -8.71 -8.75
N ALA A 163 -30.01 -9.55 -7.88
CA ALA A 163 -29.45 -10.84 -8.27
C ALA A 163 -30.55 -11.80 -8.72
N ALA A 164 -31.65 -11.89 -7.96
CA ALA A 164 -32.81 -12.72 -8.29
C ALA A 164 -33.65 -12.17 -9.46
N GLN A 165 -33.79 -10.86 -9.56
CA GLN A 165 -34.58 -10.14 -10.56
C GLN A 165 -33.70 -9.08 -11.22
N PRO A 166 -33.12 -9.37 -12.41
CA PRO A 166 -32.22 -8.44 -13.08
C PRO A 166 -32.89 -7.11 -13.42
N ALA A 167 -32.27 -6.00 -13.00
CA ALA A 167 -32.57 -4.67 -13.53
C ALA A 167 -31.74 -4.35 -14.77
N GLU A 168 -32.10 -3.27 -15.46
CA GLU A 168 -31.37 -2.78 -16.61
C GLU A 168 -30.11 -1.99 -16.20
N LEU A 169 -28.91 -2.53 -16.50
CA LEU A 169 -27.63 -1.95 -16.07
C LEU A 169 -26.83 -1.30 -17.21
N ARG A 170 -27.45 -1.00 -18.35
CA ARG A 170 -26.75 -0.40 -19.51
C ARG A 170 -26.21 1.02 -19.23
N SER A 171 -26.90 1.77 -18.37
CA SER A 171 -26.51 3.10 -17.93
C SER A 171 -27.16 3.42 -16.57
N ALA A 172 -26.67 4.45 -15.89
CA ALA A 172 -27.25 4.90 -14.63
C ALA A 172 -28.73 5.34 -14.80
N ASN A 173 -29.06 6.03 -15.90
CA ASN A 173 -30.44 6.46 -16.17
C ASN A 173 -31.34 5.24 -16.45
N ALA A 174 -30.88 4.30 -17.28
CA ALA A 174 -31.63 3.07 -17.55
C ALA A 174 -31.90 2.29 -16.25
N PHE A 175 -30.91 2.20 -15.37
CA PHE A 175 -31.06 1.55 -14.07
C PHE A 175 -32.08 2.25 -13.16
N LEU A 176 -32.24 3.57 -13.26
CA LEU A 176 -33.19 4.33 -12.44
C LEU A 176 -34.60 4.36 -13.02
N ASP A 177 -34.72 4.41 -14.34
CA ASP A 177 -35.98 4.70 -15.03
C ASP A 177 -36.72 3.42 -15.45
N ALA A 178 -36.03 2.29 -15.60
CA ALA A 178 -36.66 1.01 -15.89
C ALA A 178 -37.64 0.59 -14.78
N ALA A 179 -38.75 -0.05 -15.16
CA ALA A 179 -39.69 -0.63 -14.20
C ALA A 179 -39.01 -1.78 -13.44
N HIS A 180 -39.01 -1.71 -12.11
CA HIS A 180 -38.41 -2.71 -11.24
C HIS A 180 -39.08 -2.69 -9.88
N PRO A 181 -39.22 -3.84 -9.16
CA PRO A 181 -39.80 -3.86 -7.82
C PRO A 181 -39.00 -3.06 -6.79
N LEU A 182 -37.71 -2.84 -7.04
CA LEU A 182 -36.91 -1.94 -6.20
C LEU A 182 -37.29 -0.48 -6.44
N PRO A 183 -37.67 0.25 -5.38
CA PRO A 183 -37.95 1.67 -5.47
C PRO A 183 -36.78 2.47 -6.07
N ARG A 184 -37.10 3.54 -6.79
CA ARG A 184 -36.12 4.37 -7.50
C ARG A 184 -35.11 5.02 -6.54
N ASP A 185 -35.55 5.41 -5.35
CA ASP A 185 -34.71 5.96 -4.28
C ASP A 185 -33.69 4.95 -3.74
N VAL A 186 -34.08 3.68 -3.58
CA VAL A 186 -33.15 2.60 -3.22
C VAL A 186 -32.11 2.41 -4.32
N ARG A 187 -32.51 2.40 -5.58
CA ARG A 187 -31.60 2.30 -6.73
C ARG A 187 -30.66 3.51 -6.83
N MET A 188 -31.13 4.73 -6.56
CA MET A 188 -30.30 5.93 -6.48
C MET A 188 -29.26 5.82 -5.36
N ARG A 189 -29.65 5.32 -4.18
CA ARG A 189 -28.74 5.08 -3.06
C ARG A 189 -27.65 4.07 -3.43
N LEU A 190 -28.02 2.95 -4.06
CA LEU A 190 -27.05 1.96 -4.56
C LEU A 190 -26.06 2.58 -5.55
N LEU A 191 -26.53 3.38 -6.52
CA LEU A 191 -25.63 4.08 -7.46
C LEU A 191 -24.70 5.07 -6.77
N ARG A 192 -25.15 5.76 -5.72
CA ARG A 192 -24.28 6.68 -4.96
C ARG A 192 -23.21 5.94 -4.17
N THR A 193 -23.55 4.77 -3.62
CA THR A 193 -22.64 3.96 -2.79
C THR A 193 -21.64 3.17 -3.64
N LEU A 194 -22.10 2.58 -4.75
CA LEU A 194 -21.34 1.59 -5.52
C LEU A 194 -20.97 2.06 -6.93
N GLY A 195 -21.65 3.07 -7.46
CA GLY A 195 -21.66 3.33 -8.89
C GLY A 195 -22.30 2.19 -9.68
N LEU A 196 -22.44 2.37 -10.99
CA LEU A 196 -23.07 1.36 -11.84
C LEU A 196 -22.25 0.06 -11.89
N ARG A 197 -20.92 0.15 -12.01
CA ARG A 197 -20.04 -1.02 -12.05
C ARG A 197 -19.99 -1.79 -10.73
N GLY A 198 -20.08 -1.11 -9.60
CA GLY A 198 -20.14 -1.77 -8.30
C GLY A 198 -21.46 -2.54 -8.11
N VAL A 199 -22.59 -1.98 -8.58
CA VAL A 199 -23.87 -2.71 -8.64
C VAL A 199 -23.74 -3.95 -9.53
N GLU A 200 -23.19 -3.82 -10.75
CA GLU A 200 -22.97 -4.95 -11.65
C GLU A 200 -22.09 -6.05 -11.04
N HIS A 201 -20.96 -5.69 -10.43
CA HIS A 201 -20.06 -6.64 -9.77
C HIS A 201 -20.75 -7.36 -8.61
N SER A 202 -21.47 -6.61 -7.77
CA SER A 202 -22.18 -7.17 -6.61
C SER A 202 -23.27 -8.15 -7.05
N VAL A 203 -24.11 -7.75 -8.03
CA VAL A 203 -25.17 -8.59 -8.58
C VAL A 203 -24.60 -9.86 -9.21
N ARG A 204 -23.47 -9.75 -9.92
CA ARG A 204 -22.79 -10.90 -10.50
C ARG A 204 -22.23 -11.85 -9.43
N ALA A 205 -21.52 -11.32 -8.44
CA ALA A 205 -20.95 -12.13 -7.36
C ALA A 205 -22.03 -12.91 -6.60
N LEU A 206 -23.16 -12.26 -6.28
CA LEU A 206 -24.31 -12.92 -5.64
C LEU A 206 -24.92 -14.03 -6.52
N ARG A 207 -25.02 -13.81 -7.84
CA ARG A 207 -25.48 -14.85 -8.77
C ARG A 207 -24.50 -16.02 -8.87
N ASP A 208 -23.21 -15.74 -8.72
CA ASP A 208 -22.14 -16.74 -8.70
C ASP A 208 -22.04 -17.45 -7.32
N GLY A 209 -22.90 -17.09 -6.36
CA GLY A 209 -23.05 -17.77 -5.07
C GLY A 209 -22.24 -17.18 -3.91
N ALA A 210 -21.70 -15.97 -4.05
CA ALA A 210 -21.00 -15.28 -2.96
C ALA A 210 -21.96 -14.97 -1.78
N ASP A 211 -21.43 -15.01 -0.56
CA ASP A 211 -22.14 -14.49 0.61
C ASP A 211 -22.29 -12.97 0.47
N PRO A 212 -23.50 -12.39 0.65
CA PRO A 212 -23.69 -10.95 0.68
C PRO A 212 -22.73 -10.19 1.62
N HIS A 213 -22.34 -10.78 2.74
CA HIS A 213 -21.44 -10.15 3.72
C HIS A 213 -19.99 -10.10 3.24
N ASP A 214 -19.61 -10.90 2.23
CA ASP A 214 -18.28 -10.87 1.61
C ASP A 214 -18.16 -9.78 0.53
N LEU A 215 -19.28 -9.17 0.11
CA LEU A 215 -19.28 -8.18 -0.96
C LEU A 215 -18.34 -6.98 -0.73
N PRO A 216 -18.24 -6.37 0.47
CA PRO A 216 -17.28 -5.29 0.69
C PRO A 216 -15.82 -5.71 0.42
N THR A 217 -15.43 -6.92 0.81
CA THR A 217 -14.09 -7.48 0.56
C THR A 217 -13.87 -7.68 -0.93
N LEU A 218 -14.80 -8.33 -1.63
CA LEU A 218 -14.73 -8.54 -3.08
C LEU A 218 -14.66 -7.22 -3.86
N LEU A 219 -15.44 -6.22 -3.44
CA LEU A 219 -15.45 -4.89 -4.06
C LEU A 219 -14.12 -4.15 -3.82
N ARG A 220 -13.50 -4.33 -2.65
CA ARG A 220 -12.17 -3.80 -2.38
C ARG A 220 -11.13 -4.45 -3.29
N GLU A 221 -11.14 -5.77 -3.46
CA GLU A 221 -10.19 -6.48 -4.33
C GLU A 221 -10.26 -5.98 -5.78
N VAL A 222 -11.46 -5.81 -6.34
CA VAL A 222 -11.62 -5.31 -7.71
C VAL A 222 -11.39 -3.80 -7.85
N SER A 223 -11.36 -3.05 -6.74
CA SER A 223 -11.11 -1.61 -6.75
C SER A 223 -9.70 -1.24 -7.21
N GLY A 224 -8.73 -2.16 -7.06
CA GLY A 224 -7.31 -1.89 -7.30
C GLY A 224 -6.63 -1.05 -6.21
N PHE A 225 -7.32 -0.78 -5.09
CA PHE A 225 -6.79 0.07 -4.03
C PHE A 225 -5.57 -0.53 -3.32
N ASP A 226 -5.51 -1.85 -3.15
CA ASP A 226 -4.36 -2.48 -2.50
C ASP A 226 -3.05 -2.25 -3.28
N ARG A 227 -3.11 -2.18 -4.61
CA ARG A 227 -1.94 -1.80 -5.43
C ARG A 227 -1.47 -0.36 -5.18
N VAL A 228 -2.40 0.54 -4.85
CA VAL A 228 -2.06 1.92 -4.44
C VAL A 228 -1.36 1.89 -3.10
N LEU A 229 -1.80 1.05 -2.16
CA LEU A 229 -1.14 0.90 -0.85
C LEU A 229 0.26 0.32 -1.00
N ASP A 230 0.42 -0.77 -1.76
CA ASP A 230 1.72 -1.37 -2.06
C ASP A 230 2.68 -0.34 -2.66
N ARG A 231 2.17 0.50 -3.58
CA ARG A 231 2.96 1.56 -4.21
C ARG A 231 3.36 2.64 -3.22
N LEU A 232 2.44 3.05 -2.34
CA LEU A 232 2.73 4.02 -1.30
C LEU A 232 3.76 3.49 -0.32
N ASP A 233 3.68 2.22 0.06
CA ASP A 233 4.64 1.58 0.96
C ASP A 233 6.02 1.49 0.33
N ALA A 234 6.11 1.13 -0.95
CA ALA A 234 7.36 1.13 -1.69
C ALA A 234 7.99 2.54 -1.75
N LEU A 235 7.21 3.57 -2.06
CA LEU A 235 7.69 4.95 -2.09
C LEU A 235 8.09 5.48 -0.71
N ALA A 236 7.44 4.99 0.35
CA ALA A 236 7.70 5.37 1.73
C ALA A 236 8.85 4.59 2.40
N ALA A 237 9.28 3.48 1.82
CA ALA A 237 10.29 2.60 2.40
C ALA A 237 11.57 3.36 2.81
N PRO A 238 12.15 4.27 1.99
CA PRO A 238 13.31 5.07 2.40
C PRO A 238 13.07 5.89 3.67
N ALA A 239 11.96 6.63 3.72
CA ALA A 239 11.62 7.46 4.87
C ALA A 239 11.39 6.63 6.14
N ARG A 240 10.75 5.46 6.01
CA ARG A 240 10.55 4.51 7.12
C ARG A 240 11.89 3.98 7.63
N TYR A 241 12.76 3.54 6.73
CA TYR A 241 14.08 3.02 7.08
C TYR A 241 14.96 4.10 7.74
N ASP A 242 14.90 5.35 7.28
CA ASP A 242 15.60 6.46 7.94
C ASP A 242 15.07 6.74 9.35
N ARG A 243 13.76 6.64 9.59
CA ARG A 243 13.19 6.71 10.95
C ARG A 243 13.72 5.59 11.85
N ILE A 244 13.80 4.36 11.33
CA ILE A 244 14.39 3.22 12.04
C ILE A 244 15.84 3.50 12.39
N ARG A 245 16.65 3.99 11.45
CA ARG A 245 18.06 4.32 11.69
C ARG A 245 18.22 5.43 12.73
N ALA A 246 17.37 6.45 12.69
CA ALA A 246 17.37 7.51 13.69
C ALA A 246 17.03 6.97 15.09
N ALA A 247 16.02 6.10 15.18
CA ALA A 247 15.67 5.42 16.43
C ALA A 247 16.83 4.57 16.97
N LEU A 248 17.49 3.77 16.11
CA LEU A 248 18.64 2.97 16.49
C LEU A 248 19.82 3.83 16.97
N ALA A 249 20.12 4.93 16.28
CA ALA A 249 21.19 5.84 16.69
C ALA A 249 20.93 6.45 18.08
N GLU A 250 19.67 6.81 18.36
CA GLU A 250 19.28 7.33 19.66
C GLU A 250 19.40 6.27 20.77
N LEU A 251 18.98 5.03 20.49
CA LEU A 251 19.12 3.91 21.42
C LEU A 251 20.59 3.53 21.65
N GLN A 252 21.42 3.55 20.61
CA GLN A 252 22.86 3.31 20.71
C GLN A 252 23.56 4.33 21.63
N GLY A 253 23.17 5.60 21.57
CA GLY A 253 23.67 6.62 22.48
C GLY A 253 23.34 6.36 23.95
N ARG A 254 22.27 5.60 24.23
CA ARG A 254 21.85 5.22 25.58
C ARG A 254 22.45 3.90 26.06
N ALA A 255 22.76 2.99 25.14
CA ALA A 255 23.25 1.64 25.44
C ALA A 255 24.53 1.61 26.30
N ALA A 256 25.35 2.68 26.28
CA ALA A 256 26.53 2.79 27.13
C ALA A 256 26.22 2.76 28.64
N GLY A 257 24.98 3.04 29.05
CA GLY A 257 24.54 3.02 30.45
C GLY A 257 23.42 2.03 30.76
N ASP A 258 22.95 1.24 29.78
CA ASP A 258 21.87 0.26 29.99
C ASP A 258 22.12 -1.02 29.16
N ASP A 259 22.51 -2.09 29.85
CA ASP A 259 22.76 -3.41 29.27
C ASP A 259 21.53 -4.01 28.59
N ARG A 260 20.31 -3.65 29.01
CA ARG A 260 19.07 -4.12 28.37
C ARG A 260 18.92 -3.51 26.98
N ILE A 261 19.27 -2.23 26.83
CA ILE A 261 19.27 -1.56 25.51
C ILE A 261 20.38 -2.15 24.64
N ALA A 262 21.57 -2.39 25.19
CA ALA A 262 22.66 -3.04 24.46
C ALA A 262 22.26 -4.45 23.98
N ALA A 263 21.60 -5.25 24.84
CA ALA A 263 21.08 -6.57 24.49
C ALA A 263 20.01 -6.49 23.41
N PHE A 264 19.03 -5.57 23.53
CA PHE A 264 18.00 -5.34 22.52
C PHE A 264 18.60 -5.01 21.14
N LEU A 265 19.61 -4.13 21.09
CA LEU A 265 20.26 -3.74 19.84
C LEU A 265 21.04 -4.88 19.18
N ALA A 266 21.51 -5.85 19.98
CA ALA A 266 22.23 -7.02 19.50
C ALA A 266 21.30 -8.21 19.17
N ASP A 267 20.06 -8.15 19.63
CA ASP A 267 19.06 -9.21 19.49
C ASP A 267 18.75 -9.51 18.02
N ASP A 268 18.48 -10.78 17.74
CA ASP A 268 18.22 -11.21 16.38
C ASP A 268 16.90 -10.64 15.84
N ASP A 269 15.83 -10.53 16.61
CA ASP A 269 14.56 -9.97 16.13
C ASP A 269 14.78 -8.52 15.67
N THR A 270 15.55 -7.75 16.44
CA THR A 270 15.95 -6.38 16.09
C THR A 270 16.74 -6.37 14.79
N VAL A 271 17.78 -7.21 14.65
CA VAL A 271 18.61 -7.25 13.45
C VAL A 271 17.81 -7.68 12.22
N LEU A 272 16.92 -8.65 12.36
CA LEU A 272 16.09 -9.15 11.26
C LEU A 272 15.03 -8.12 10.85
N ALA A 273 14.39 -7.45 11.80
CA ALA A 273 13.44 -6.38 11.51
C ALA A 273 14.08 -5.21 10.74
N VAL A 274 15.31 -4.81 11.13
CA VAL A 274 16.08 -3.79 10.38
C VAL A 274 16.47 -4.28 8.99
N MET A 275 16.86 -5.55 8.85
CA MET A 275 17.11 -6.16 7.55
C MET A 275 15.86 -6.12 6.67
N THR A 276 14.67 -6.44 7.18
CA THR A 276 13.42 -6.39 6.41
C THR A 276 13.15 -4.98 5.88
N ALA A 277 13.26 -3.95 6.72
CA ALA A 277 13.10 -2.56 6.28
C ALA A 277 14.15 -2.16 5.20
N ALA A 278 15.39 -2.65 5.31
CA ALA A 278 16.41 -2.43 4.29
C ALA A 278 16.10 -3.18 2.98
N VAL A 279 15.53 -4.38 3.04
CA VAL A 279 15.04 -5.15 1.88
C VAL A 279 13.95 -4.39 1.16
N ASP A 280 12.99 -3.81 1.88
CA ASP A 280 11.89 -3.03 1.29
C ASP A 280 12.43 -1.84 0.47
N VAL A 281 13.44 -1.13 0.98
CA VAL A 281 14.08 0.01 0.28
C VAL A 281 14.70 -0.43 -1.04
N VAL A 282 15.49 -1.50 -1.02
CA VAL A 282 16.21 -1.94 -2.23
C VAL A 282 15.27 -2.58 -3.25
N GLN A 283 14.21 -3.26 -2.80
CA GLN A 283 13.16 -3.79 -3.66
C GLN A 283 12.32 -2.69 -4.28
N ALA A 284 12.00 -1.62 -3.54
CA ALA A 284 11.34 -0.44 -4.07
C ALA A 284 12.19 0.26 -5.16
N ALA A 285 13.52 0.17 -5.06
CA ALA A 285 14.46 0.63 -6.08
C ALA A 285 14.66 -0.38 -7.24
N GLY A 286 13.91 -1.48 -7.26
CA GLY A 286 13.94 -2.49 -8.34
C GLY A 286 15.01 -3.58 -8.19
N LEU A 287 15.72 -3.66 -7.05
CA LEU A 287 16.68 -4.73 -6.80
C LEU A 287 15.99 -5.97 -6.22
N ALA A 288 16.37 -7.14 -6.70
CA ALA A 288 15.90 -8.40 -6.13
C ALA A 288 16.76 -8.84 -4.94
N VAL A 289 16.11 -9.35 -3.89
CA VAL A 289 16.76 -10.03 -2.77
C VAL A 289 16.33 -11.49 -2.81
N ASP A 290 17.29 -12.42 -2.84
CA ASP A 290 17.04 -13.85 -2.88
C ASP A 290 16.20 -14.29 -1.65
N PRO A 291 14.99 -14.84 -1.85
CA PRO A 291 14.09 -15.24 -0.76
C PRO A 291 14.44 -16.61 -0.15
N GLY A 292 15.43 -17.34 -0.68
CA GLY A 292 15.77 -18.67 -0.16
C GLY A 292 16.19 -18.67 1.32
N ASP A 293 15.86 -19.76 2.00
CA ASP A 293 15.92 -19.90 3.46
C ASP A 293 16.85 -21.03 3.97
N ASP A 294 17.79 -21.44 3.13
CA ASP A 294 18.86 -22.36 3.51
C ASP A 294 20.15 -21.63 3.86
N ALA A 295 21.00 -22.28 4.66
CA ALA A 295 22.26 -21.71 5.13
C ALA A 295 23.17 -21.22 3.98
N ALA A 296 23.25 -21.96 2.87
CA ALA A 296 24.09 -21.56 1.75
C ALA A 296 23.54 -20.31 1.07
N THR A 297 22.22 -20.19 0.94
CA THR A 297 21.56 -18.99 0.42
C THR A 297 21.79 -17.78 1.31
N HIS A 298 21.64 -17.91 2.63
CA HIS A 298 21.94 -16.83 3.56
C HIS A 298 23.39 -16.34 3.45
N LEU A 299 24.36 -17.25 3.36
CA LEU A 299 25.77 -16.89 3.21
C LEU A 299 26.04 -16.18 1.87
N ARG A 300 25.50 -16.68 0.75
CA ARG A 300 25.64 -16.02 -0.56
C ARG A 300 25.04 -14.62 -0.54
N ARG A 301 23.85 -14.46 0.04
CA ARG A 301 23.17 -13.17 0.21
C ARG A 301 24.02 -12.21 1.04
N ALA A 302 24.58 -12.67 2.17
CA ALA A 302 25.46 -11.86 3.01
C ALA A 302 26.70 -11.33 2.26
N VAL A 303 27.37 -12.20 1.50
CA VAL A 303 28.55 -11.83 0.71
C VAL A 303 28.21 -10.80 -0.36
N TRP A 304 27.12 -11.02 -1.11
CA TRP A 304 26.70 -10.11 -2.17
C TRP A 304 26.38 -8.72 -1.62
N TRP A 305 25.55 -8.63 -0.58
CA TRP A 305 25.12 -7.35 -0.01
C TRP A 305 26.25 -6.59 0.69
N ARG A 306 27.25 -7.31 1.25
CA ARG A 306 28.48 -6.69 1.75
C ARG A 306 29.36 -6.12 0.62
N GLY A 307 29.36 -6.74 -0.55
CA GLY A 307 29.98 -6.18 -1.75
C GLY A 307 29.24 -4.94 -2.24
N TYR A 308 27.91 -5.03 -2.35
CA TYR A 308 27.03 -3.94 -2.73
C TYR A 308 27.20 -2.71 -1.82
N SER A 309 27.25 -2.91 -0.50
CA SER A 309 27.39 -1.83 0.49
C SER A 309 28.72 -1.07 0.40
N ARG A 310 29.72 -1.64 -0.27
CA ARG A 310 31.05 -1.04 -0.50
C ARG A 310 31.19 -0.46 -1.90
N GLY A 311 30.20 -0.65 -2.76
CA GLY A 311 30.20 -0.12 -4.13
C GLY A 311 29.87 1.38 -4.20
N PRO A 312 29.87 1.96 -5.41
CA PRO A 312 29.58 3.37 -5.65
C PRO A 312 28.06 3.65 -5.62
N VAL A 313 27.40 3.26 -4.53
CA VAL A 313 25.96 3.48 -4.31
C VAL A 313 25.74 4.62 -3.31
N SER A 314 24.51 5.15 -3.25
CA SER A 314 24.16 6.23 -2.31
C SER A 314 24.37 5.82 -0.84
N PRO A 315 24.53 6.77 0.10
CA PRO A 315 24.66 6.45 1.53
C PRO A 315 23.53 5.55 2.05
N LEU A 316 22.29 5.80 1.62
CA LEU A 316 21.11 5.00 1.96
C LEU A 316 21.28 3.54 1.50
N HIS A 317 21.70 3.33 0.25
CA HIS A 317 21.90 1.98 -0.29
C HIS A 317 23.10 1.26 0.35
N ARG A 318 24.15 1.99 0.73
CA ARG A 318 25.26 1.41 1.51
C ARG A 318 24.79 0.91 2.87
N ALA A 319 23.99 1.72 3.55
CA ALA A 319 23.35 1.37 4.80
C ALA A 319 22.47 0.13 4.67
N CYS A 320 21.57 0.10 3.68
CA CYS A 320 20.70 -1.04 3.42
C CYS A 320 21.52 -2.32 3.17
N GLY A 321 22.54 -2.25 2.32
CA GLY A 321 23.38 -3.42 2.04
C GLY A 321 24.15 -3.94 3.27
N ALA A 322 24.56 -3.05 4.17
CA ALA A 322 25.21 -3.47 5.42
C ALA A 322 24.23 -4.20 6.36
N ASP A 323 23.01 -3.70 6.49
CA ASP A 323 21.99 -4.31 7.36
C ASP A 323 21.43 -5.63 6.77
N ILE A 324 21.25 -5.71 5.45
CA ILE A 324 20.89 -6.97 4.77
C ILE A 324 21.99 -8.02 4.94
N ALA A 325 23.26 -7.61 4.81
CA ALA A 325 24.38 -8.51 5.05
C ALA A 325 24.41 -9.00 6.51
N ARG A 326 24.21 -8.11 7.48
CA ARG A 326 24.16 -8.46 8.91
C ARG A 326 23.04 -9.43 9.23
N GLY A 327 21.80 -9.16 8.80
CA GLY A 327 20.66 -10.05 9.05
C GLY A 327 20.81 -11.40 8.35
N SER A 328 21.40 -11.41 7.15
CA SER A 328 21.70 -12.67 6.45
C SER A 328 22.73 -13.52 7.20
N LEU A 329 23.72 -12.91 7.86
CA LEU A 329 24.67 -13.64 8.72
C LEU A 329 24.00 -14.21 9.98
N ARG A 330 23.05 -13.48 10.59
CA ARG A 330 22.26 -14.01 11.72
C ARG A 330 21.44 -15.24 11.32
N LEU A 331 20.76 -15.18 10.17
CA LEU A 331 20.00 -16.33 9.65
C LEU A 331 20.91 -17.51 9.31
N PHE A 332 22.10 -17.26 8.77
CA PHE A 332 23.11 -18.30 8.55
C PHE A 332 23.53 -18.97 9.86
N GLU A 333 23.81 -18.20 10.92
CA GLU A 333 24.19 -18.73 12.23
C GLU A 333 23.09 -19.60 12.85
N ARG A 334 21.81 -19.23 12.72
CA ARG A 334 20.66 -20.01 13.21
C ARG A 334 20.49 -21.37 12.52
N ARG A 335 20.98 -21.51 11.29
CA ARG A 335 20.85 -22.72 10.46
C ARG A 335 22.09 -23.62 10.49
N ARG A 336 23.13 -23.22 11.24
CA ARG A 336 24.39 -23.97 11.41
C ARG A 336 24.32 -24.89 12.61
#